data_AF-A0A920LKC4-F1
#
_entry.id   AF-A0A920LKC4-F1
#
_cell.length_a   1.000
_cell.length_b   1.000
_cell.length_c   1.000
_cell.angle_alpha   90.00
_cell.angle_beta   90.00
_cell.angle_gamma   90.00
#
_symmetry.space_group_name_H-M   'P 1'
#
loop_
_entity.id
_entity.type
_entity.pdbx_description
1 polymer ?
#
loop_
_entity_poly.entity_id
_entity_poly.type
_entity_poly.pdbx_seq_one_letter_code
_entity_poly.pdbx_strand_id
1 'polypeptide(L)'
;MGIIRFFFILVILSTSLFAQTNNKIVRFDDKYFIVHTVKAGESLNKIADTYKVKVNDILKSNEMQRNLYYNQQLYIPIELNDSIISHKENKTKKEEINIALLMPYYVEKNDTMFDDFEDTLKANSLYFTASEVALSFHVGVKLALDSLNKLNVNIVLHTFDTNNDTNKVLNIVSSGKLEKMDYIVGPLRAKNFNIVCQKYGNSNKILINPLSRIANDVKKYKAVYQIYPRIEDQLREIVKFIDRKYKNKRILILHQYDEVTYVNSLKRLLSKNNFNEVISHEIKYTHVDSIRDIFSPFQIVLIPSTNKAFVSKVLSSIRCLDSTSVVFGLNSWVKYDNLDIDDLMELNLHLPISNQLNYFQEFDQQFIKLFEKTYLTNHTKYSYNAYSIMMHFFGNDKLYSFKKLLNGGYVNTTMPIYNYYDYDLILAE
;
A
#
# COMPACT_ATOMS: atom_id res chain seq x y z
N MET A 1 28.94 82.98 10.69
CA MET A 1 27.93 82.12 11.37
C MET A 1 26.65 82.23 10.54
N GLY A 2 26.14 81.22 9.85
CA GLY A 2 26.11 79.78 10.14
C GLY A 2 24.66 79.41 10.47
N ILE A 3 23.93 78.86 9.49
CA ILE A 3 22.99 77.73 9.59
C ILE A 3 22.39 77.50 8.19
N ILE A 4 22.85 76.42 7.55
CA ILE A 4 22.31 75.83 6.34
C ILE A 4 21.20 74.88 6.79
N ARG A 5 19.97 75.10 6.34
CA ARG A 5 18.85 74.15 6.52
C ARG A 5 18.93 73.08 5.43
N PHE A 6 19.32 71.87 5.82
CA PHE A 6 19.24 70.68 4.97
C PHE A 6 17.78 70.23 4.85
N PHE A 7 17.24 70.24 3.63
CA PHE A 7 16.01 69.53 3.28
C PHE A 7 16.37 68.07 2.99
N PHE A 8 15.93 67.14 3.84
CA PHE A 8 15.98 65.71 3.53
C PHE A 8 14.76 65.34 2.69
N ILE A 9 14.96 65.08 1.41
CA ILE A 9 13.97 64.43 0.54
C ILE A 9 14.07 62.93 0.79
N LEU A 10 13.09 62.37 1.49
CA LEU A 10 12.95 60.93 1.71
C LEU A 10 12.38 60.31 0.42
N VAL A 11 13.26 59.81 -0.46
CA VAL A 11 12.85 58.99 -1.60
C VAL A 11 12.47 57.60 -1.06
N ILE A 12 11.17 57.36 -0.91
CA ILE A 12 10.64 56.01 -0.65
C ILE A 12 10.79 55.22 -1.95
N LEU A 13 11.91 54.53 -2.10
CA LEU A 13 12.10 53.53 -3.14
C LEU A 13 11.26 52.31 -2.74
N SER A 14 10.06 52.19 -3.31
CA SER A 14 9.20 51.03 -3.14
C SER A 14 9.85 49.83 -3.84
N THR A 15 10.69 49.07 -3.13
CA THR A 15 11.11 47.76 -3.58
C THR A 15 9.95 46.79 -3.35
N SER A 16 9.24 46.44 -4.43
CA SER A 16 8.35 45.29 -4.44
C SER A 16 9.19 44.02 -4.27
N LEU A 17 9.17 43.47 -3.07
CA LEU A 17 9.61 42.11 -2.79
C LEU A 17 8.70 41.15 -3.57
N PHE A 18 9.12 40.74 -4.76
CA PHE A 18 8.56 39.56 -5.40
C PHE A 18 8.97 38.34 -4.56
N ALA A 19 8.02 37.82 -3.77
CA ALA A 19 8.15 36.50 -3.18
C ALA A 19 8.27 35.46 -4.32
N GLN A 20 9.41 34.77 -4.40
CA GLN A 20 9.55 33.60 -5.27
C GLN A 20 8.62 32.51 -4.75
N THR A 21 7.47 32.34 -5.41
CA THR A 21 6.66 31.13 -5.25
C THR A 21 7.37 30.00 -5.98
N ASN A 22 8.01 29.10 -5.24
CA ASN A 22 8.51 27.83 -5.76
C ASN A 22 7.33 26.97 -6.23
N ASN A 23 6.87 27.20 -7.46
CA ASN A 23 5.80 26.42 -8.07
C ASN A 23 6.32 25.00 -8.35
N LYS A 24 5.62 23.96 -7.86
CA LYS A 24 5.95 22.56 -8.14
C LYS A 24 5.69 22.28 -9.62
N ILE A 25 6.73 22.00 -10.39
CA ILE A 25 6.61 21.56 -11.79
C ILE A 25 6.56 20.03 -11.82
N VAL A 26 5.61 19.48 -12.55
CA VAL A 26 5.45 18.04 -12.80
C VAL A 26 5.43 17.79 -14.31
N ARG A 27 5.78 16.58 -14.74
CA ARG A 27 5.79 16.17 -16.14
C ARG A 27 4.88 14.96 -16.32
N PHE A 28 3.96 15.04 -17.28
CA PHE A 28 3.10 13.93 -17.72
C PHE A 28 3.15 13.85 -19.25
N ASP A 29 3.38 12.65 -19.81
CA ASP A 29 3.39 12.41 -21.26
C ASP A 29 4.15 13.48 -22.07
N ASP A 30 5.40 13.74 -21.68
CA ASP A 30 6.30 14.73 -22.32
C ASP A 30 5.84 16.20 -22.24
N LYS A 31 4.80 16.50 -21.45
CA LYS A 31 4.33 17.86 -21.19
C LYS A 31 4.63 18.28 -19.76
N TYR A 32 4.99 19.53 -19.59
CA TYR A 32 5.27 20.12 -18.28
C TYR A 32 4.04 20.84 -17.75
N PHE A 33 3.83 20.75 -16.45
CA PHE A 33 2.72 21.37 -15.76
C PHE A 33 3.19 22.04 -14.48
N ILE A 34 2.63 23.21 -14.18
CA ILE A 34 2.72 23.79 -12.84
C ILE A 34 1.54 23.27 -12.02
N VAL A 35 1.81 22.72 -10.84
CA VAL A 35 0.76 22.39 -9.87
C VAL A 35 0.34 23.66 -9.15
N HIS A 36 -0.89 24.10 -9.40
CA HIS A 36 -1.54 25.23 -8.76
C HIS A 36 -2.56 24.73 -7.73
N THR A 37 -2.62 25.33 -6.54
CA THR A 37 -3.67 25.03 -5.54
C THR A 37 -4.63 26.20 -5.50
N VAL A 38 -5.90 25.93 -5.81
CA VAL A 38 -6.96 26.93 -5.93
C VAL A 38 -7.22 27.62 -4.59
N LYS A 39 -7.13 28.95 -4.58
CA LYS A 39 -7.42 29.79 -3.41
C LYS A 39 -8.90 30.16 -3.34
N ALA A 40 -9.35 30.54 -2.14
CA ALA A 40 -10.72 30.98 -1.94
C ALA A 40 -11.04 32.21 -2.82
N GLY A 41 -12.15 32.16 -3.55
CA GLY A 41 -12.60 33.23 -4.46
C GLY A 41 -11.80 33.35 -5.77
N GLU A 42 -10.93 32.39 -6.08
CA GLU A 42 -10.19 32.36 -7.33
C GLU A 42 -11.04 31.80 -8.48
N SER A 43 -10.81 32.26 -9.72
CA SER A 43 -11.55 31.82 -10.90
C SER A 43 -10.60 31.24 -11.96
N LEU A 44 -11.10 30.32 -12.79
CA LEU A 44 -10.32 29.74 -13.90
C LEU A 44 -9.73 30.82 -14.82
N ASN A 45 -10.45 31.92 -15.05
CA ASN A 45 -9.93 33.05 -15.85
C ASN A 45 -8.70 33.67 -15.17
N LYS A 46 -8.80 33.95 -13.86
CA LYS A 46 -7.68 34.55 -13.10
C LYS A 46 -6.46 33.63 -13.05
N ILE A 47 -6.68 32.33 -12.94
CA ILE A 47 -5.62 31.31 -12.97
C ILE A 47 -4.99 31.27 -14.37
N ALA A 48 -5.81 31.20 -15.42
CA ALA A 48 -5.36 31.20 -16.81
C ALA A 48 -4.52 32.44 -17.14
N ASP A 49 -4.96 33.63 -16.71
CA ASP A 49 -4.24 34.89 -16.87
C ASP A 49 -2.91 34.89 -16.11
N THR A 50 -2.90 34.33 -14.89
CA THR A 50 -1.69 34.23 -14.05
C THR A 50 -0.60 33.41 -14.73
N TYR A 51 -0.96 32.29 -15.35
CA TYR A 51 -0.02 31.40 -16.02
C TYR A 51 0.10 31.63 -17.53
N LYS A 52 -0.63 32.61 -18.08
CA LYS A 52 -0.69 32.94 -19.51
C LYS A 52 -1.06 31.74 -20.39
N VAL A 53 -2.04 30.94 -19.95
CA VAL A 53 -2.59 29.80 -20.69
C VAL A 53 -4.06 30.05 -21.02
N LYS A 54 -4.67 29.22 -21.88
CA LYS A 54 -6.13 29.29 -22.09
C LYS A 54 -6.85 28.48 -21.02
N VAL A 55 -8.02 28.96 -20.59
CA VAL A 55 -8.91 28.21 -19.68
C VAL A 55 -9.19 26.81 -20.22
N ASN A 56 -9.43 26.65 -21.52
CA ASN A 56 -9.67 25.35 -22.13
C ASN A 56 -8.48 24.39 -22.00
N ASP A 57 -7.25 24.89 -21.97
CA ASP A 57 -6.06 24.04 -21.83
C ASP A 57 -5.94 23.54 -20.38
N ILE A 58 -6.32 24.37 -19.40
CA ILE A 58 -6.46 23.94 -18.00
C ILE A 58 -7.53 22.86 -17.89
N LEU A 59 -8.72 23.09 -18.45
CA LEU A 59 -9.84 22.13 -18.38
C LEU A 59 -9.45 20.76 -18.97
N LYS A 60 -8.84 20.75 -20.16
CA LYS A 60 -8.39 19.52 -20.81
C LYS A 60 -7.30 18.80 -20.03
N SER A 61 -6.34 19.53 -19.48
CA SER A 61 -5.20 18.95 -18.75
C SER A 61 -5.60 18.32 -17.41
N ASN A 62 -6.76 18.73 -16.87
CA ASN A 62 -7.28 18.25 -15.59
C ASN A 62 -8.51 17.35 -15.75
N GLU A 63 -8.87 16.99 -16.98
CA GLU A 63 -10.05 16.18 -17.31
C GLU A 63 -11.34 16.66 -16.60
N MET A 64 -11.49 17.98 -16.45
CA MET A 64 -12.54 18.57 -15.62
C MET A 64 -13.48 19.49 -16.39
N GLN A 65 -14.66 19.72 -15.82
CA GLN A 65 -15.59 20.77 -16.25
C GLN A 65 -15.23 22.13 -15.63
N ARG A 66 -16.05 23.17 -15.86
CA ARG A 66 -15.78 24.55 -15.38
C ARG A 66 -15.87 24.75 -13.86
N ASN A 67 -16.36 23.77 -13.11
CA ASN A 67 -16.51 23.88 -11.66
C ASN A 67 -15.14 23.84 -10.98
N LEU A 68 -14.88 24.82 -10.12
CA LEU A 68 -13.60 24.98 -9.44
C LEU A 68 -13.82 24.93 -7.92
N TYR A 69 -13.06 24.10 -7.22
CA TYR A 69 -13.21 23.89 -5.77
C TYR A 69 -12.04 24.48 -4.98
N TYR A 70 -12.33 25.00 -3.79
CA TYR A 70 -11.29 25.47 -2.86
C TYR A 70 -10.30 24.35 -2.52
N ASN A 71 -8.99 24.65 -2.52
CA ASN A 71 -7.88 23.71 -2.33
C ASN A 71 -7.74 22.61 -3.39
N GLN A 72 -8.51 22.66 -4.49
CA GLN A 72 -8.29 21.77 -5.63
C GLN A 72 -6.90 21.98 -6.22
N GLN A 73 -6.20 20.89 -6.55
CA GLN A 73 -4.96 20.95 -7.31
C GLN A 73 -5.27 20.95 -8.81
N LEU A 74 -4.74 21.93 -9.53
CA LEU A 74 -4.79 22.04 -10.97
C LEU A 74 -3.40 21.88 -11.58
N TYR A 75 -3.31 21.08 -12.64
CA TYR A 75 -2.15 20.94 -13.51
C TYR A 75 -2.27 21.95 -14.64
N ILE A 76 -1.47 23.02 -14.57
CA ILE A 76 -1.48 24.11 -15.54
C ILE A 76 -0.42 23.83 -16.61
N PRO A 77 -0.79 23.60 -17.88
CA PRO A 77 0.17 23.25 -18.93
C PRO A 77 1.14 24.40 -19.19
N ILE A 78 2.43 24.11 -19.27
CA ILE A 78 3.46 25.09 -19.60
C ILE A 78 4.35 24.59 -20.74
N GLU A 79 4.75 25.51 -21.62
CA GLU A 79 5.80 25.29 -22.60
C GLU A 79 7.11 25.81 -22.02
N LEU A 80 8.05 24.91 -21.72
CA LEU A 80 9.40 25.31 -21.30
C LEU A 80 10.25 25.54 -22.55
N ASN A 81 10.84 26.73 -22.68
CA ASN A 81 11.86 26.99 -23.69
C ASN A 81 13.12 26.18 -23.33
N ASP A 82 13.55 25.29 -24.23
CA ASP A 82 14.72 24.39 -24.05
C ASP A 82 16.01 25.12 -23.64
N SER A 83 16.12 26.41 -23.93
CA SER A 83 17.26 27.25 -23.54
C SER A 83 17.39 27.47 -22.02
N ILE A 84 16.28 27.47 -21.26
CA ILE A 84 16.29 27.68 -19.80
C ILE A 84 16.70 26.39 -19.05
N ILE A 85 16.47 25.22 -19.67
CA ILE A 85 16.85 23.91 -19.12
C ILE A 85 18.38 23.69 -19.26
N SER A 86 18.97 24.20 -20.35
CA SER A 86 20.39 24.02 -20.68
C SER A 86 21.39 24.59 -19.65
N HIS A 87 21.00 25.59 -18.86
CA HIS A 87 21.90 26.25 -17.89
C HIS A 87 21.81 25.71 -16.46
N LYS A 88 20.93 24.73 -16.19
CA LYS A 88 20.87 24.00 -14.90
C LYS A 88 21.06 22.48 -15.01
N GLU A 89 21.07 21.93 -16.22
CA GLU A 89 21.20 20.48 -16.44
C GLU A 89 22.49 20.09 -17.18
N ASN A 90 23.64 20.35 -16.55
CA ASN A 90 24.80 19.46 -16.71
C ASN A 90 24.70 18.31 -15.69
N LYS A 91 23.53 17.66 -15.61
CA LYS A 91 23.39 16.33 -15.04
C LYS A 91 23.12 15.40 -16.21
N THR A 92 23.97 14.38 -16.35
CA THR A 92 23.73 13.21 -17.20
C THR A 92 22.24 12.86 -17.21
N LYS A 93 21.64 12.77 -18.40
CA LYS A 93 20.21 12.46 -18.60
C LYS A 93 19.89 11.20 -17.77
N LYS A 94 19.22 11.41 -16.64
CA LYS A 94 18.90 10.32 -15.70
C LYS A 94 17.95 9.36 -16.40
N GLU A 95 18.17 8.06 -16.23
CA GLU A 95 17.22 7.05 -16.68
C GLU A 95 15.86 7.33 -16.04
N GLU A 96 14.86 7.56 -16.89
CA GLU A 96 13.49 7.85 -16.49
C GLU A 96 12.76 6.52 -16.28
N ILE A 97 12.22 6.31 -15.07
CA ILE A 97 11.50 5.09 -14.72
C ILE A 97 10.00 5.33 -14.91
N ASN A 98 9.39 4.60 -15.83
CA ASN A 98 7.97 4.69 -16.13
C ASN A 98 7.18 3.63 -15.35
N ILE A 99 6.27 4.07 -14.49
CA ILE A 99 5.48 3.21 -13.62
C ILE A 99 4.00 3.34 -13.96
N ALA A 100 3.35 2.24 -14.32
CA ALA A 100 1.90 2.18 -14.40
C ALA A 100 1.29 1.75 -13.05
N LEU A 101 0.36 2.55 -12.54
CA LEU A 101 -0.41 2.30 -11.32
C LEU A 101 -1.86 1.99 -11.67
N LEU A 102 -2.23 0.71 -11.65
CA LEU A 102 -3.55 0.23 -11.98
C LEU A 102 -4.35 0.02 -10.69
N MET A 103 -5.32 0.89 -10.42
CA MET A 103 -6.12 0.85 -9.19
C MET A 103 -7.61 1.05 -9.51
N PRO A 104 -8.54 0.55 -8.67
CA PRO A 104 -9.96 0.76 -8.87
C PRO A 104 -10.38 2.11 -8.27
N TYR A 105 -10.21 3.20 -9.04
CA TYR A 105 -10.56 4.55 -8.60
C TYR A 105 -12.06 4.85 -8.77
N TYR A 106 -12.75 4.12 -9.64
CA TYR A 106 -14.19 4.33 -9.91
C TYR A 106 -14.50 5.78 -10.31
N VAL A 107 -13.67 6.40 -11.17
CA VAL A 107 -13.71 7.85 -11.46
C VAL A 107 -15.10 8.29 -11.89
N GLU A 108 -15.65 7.69 -12.94
CA GLU A 108 -17.00 8.00 -13.45
C GLU A 108 -18.10 7.89 -12.38
N LYS A 109 -17.97 6.93 -11.46
CA LYS A 109 -18.95 6.74 -10.39
C LYS A 109 -18.81 7.82 -9.31
N ASN A 110 -17.60 8.22 -8.97
CA ASN A 110 -17.39 9.32 -8.04
C ASN A 110 -17.85 10.65 -8.64
N ASP A 111 -17.68 10.86 -9.95
CA ASP A 111 -18.14 12.07 -10.63
C ASP A 111 -19.67 12.19 -10.62
N THR A 112 -20.37 11.09 -10.85
CA THR A 112 -21.85 11.09 -11.00
C THR A 112 -22.63 10.87 -9.70
N MET A 113 -21.98 10.38 -8.63
CA MET A 113 -22.66 10.03 -7.37
C MET A 113 -23.25 11.24 -6.63
N PHE A 114 -22.78 12.45 -6.94
CA PHE A 114 -23.15 13.67 -6.20
C PHE A 114 -23.87 14.71 -7.04
N ASP A 115 -24.26 14.38 -8.27
CA ASP A 115 -24.97 15.29 -9.17
C ASP A 115 -26.32 15.76 -8.59
N ASP A 116 -26.95 14.96 -7.72
CA ASP A 116 -28.26 15.24 -7.13
C ASP A 116 -28.21 15.74 -5.66
N PHE A 117 -27.03 16.07 -5.11
CA PHE A 117 -26.92 16.53 -3.72
C PHE A 117 -27.34 17.99 -3.56
N GLU A 118 -28.38 18.25 -2.75
CA GLU A 118 -28.84 19.62 -2.41
C GLU A 118 -27.75 20.45 -1.68
N ASP A 119 -26.92 19.79 -0.86
CA ASP A 119 -25.81 20.42 -0.13
C ASP A 119 -24.46 20.08 -0.78
N THR A 120 -24.10 20.86 -1.80
CA THR A 120 -22.86 20.73 -2.58
C THR A 120 -21.59 20.85 -1.75
N LEU A 121 -21.64 21.43 -0.55
CA LEU A 121 -20.48 21.56 0.34
C LEU A 121 -20.14 20.23 1.05
N LYS A 122 -21.14 19.38 1.33
CA LYS A 122 -20.93 18.04 1.90
C LYS A 122 -20.54 17.01 0.85
N ALA A 123 -21.05 17.15 -0.37
CA ALA A 123 -20.73 16.29 -1.51
C ALA A 123 -19.22 16.14 -1.74
N ASN A 124 -18.44 17.23 -1.65
CA ASN A 124 -16.99 17.21 -1.87
C ASN A 124 -16.19 16.41 -0.83
N SER A 125 -16.78 16.07 0.32
CA SER A 125 -16.15 15.22 1.33
C SER A 125 -16.49 13.73 1.18
N LEU A 126 -17.43 13.42 0.29
CA LEU A 126 -17.91 12.07 0.06
C LEU A 126 -17.24 11.50 -1.20
N TYR A 127 -16.93 10.22 -1.14
CA TYR A 127 -16.48 9.44 -2.28
C TYR A 127 -17.05 8.04 -2.18
N PHE A 128 -17.14 7.35 -3.31
CA PHE A 128 -17.60 5.97 -3.34
C PHE A 128 -16.64 5.09 -2.54
N THR A 129 -17.13 4.49 -1.45
CA THR A 129 -16.32 3.78 -0.45
C THR A 129 -15.39 2.71 -1.04
N ALA A 130 -15.77 2.04 -2.15
CA ALA A 130 -14.88 1.06 -2.79
C ALA A 130 -13.59 1.69 -3.36
N SER A 131 -13.56 3.01 -3.56
CA SER A 131 -12.38 3.78 -3.98
C SER A 131 -11.40 4.01 -2.83
N GLU A 132 -11.81 3.83 -1.57
CA GLU A 132 -11.01 4.15 -0.37
C GLU A 132 -9.62 3.49 -0.40
N VAL A 133 -9.58 2.21 -0.76
CA VAL A 133 -8.33 1.44 -0.85
C VAL A 133 -7.42 2.02 -1.93
N ALA A 134 -7.97 2.36 -3.10
CA ALA A 134 -7.23 2.92 -4.22
C ALA A 134 -6.69 4.32 -3.91
N LEU A 135 -7.53 5.18 -3.33
CA LEU A 135 -7.17 6.55 -2.94
C LEU A 135 -6.11 6.54 -1.84
N SER A 136 -6.30 5.71 -0.80
CA SER A 136 -5.31 5.53 0.28
C SER A 136 -3.98 5.03 -0.25
N PHE A 137 -3.99 4.04 -1.16
CA PHE A 137 -2.77 3.54 -1.79
C PHE A 137 -2.08 4.63 -2.62
N HIS A 138 -2.84 5.39 -3.42
CA HIS A 138 -2.33 6.49 -4.23
C HIS A 138 -1.66 7.58 -3.37
N VAL A 139 -2.26 7.92 -2.22
CA VAL A 139 -1.67 8.85 -1.23
C VAL A 139 -0.28 8.38 -0.80
N GLY A 140 -0.12 7.10 -0.49
CA GLY A 140 1.19 6.54 -0.12
C GLY A 140 2.20 6.55 -1.27
N VAL A 141 1.75 6.28 -2.50
CA VAL A 141 2.60 6.42 -3.71
C VAL A 141 3.07 7.86 -3.85
N LYS A 142 2.19 8.87 -3.71
CA LYS A 142 2.58 10.30 -3.82
C LYS A 142 3.64 10.68 -2.79
N LEU A 143 3.48 10.25 -1.53
CA LEU A 143 4.48 10.50 -0.49
C LEU A 143 5.84 9.85 -0.80
N ALA A 144 5.82 8.64 -1.35
CA ALA A 144 7.04 7.95 -1.75
C ALA A 144 7.70 8.65 -2.93
N LEU A 145 6.95 9.07 -3.96
CA LEU A 145 7.48 9.83 -5.08
C LEU A 145 8.15 11.13 -4.63
N ASP A 146 7.53 11.87 -3.71
CA ASP A 146 8.13 13.08 -3.15
C ASP A 146 9.44 12.79 -2.38
N SER A 147 9.56 11.61 -1.77
CA SER A 147 10.78 11.16 -1.08
C SER A 147 11.86 10.68 -2.07
N LEU A 148 11.48 9.88 -3.06
CA LEU A 148 12.34 9.35 -4.12
C LEU A 148 12.91 10.47 -5.02
N ASN A 149 12.11 11.51 -5.29
CA ASN A 149 12.57 12.70 -5.99
C ASN A 149 13.71 13.41 -5.24
N LYS A 150 13.65 13.49 -3.90
CA LYS A 150 14.74 14.04 -3.06
C LYS A 150 15.99 13.16 -3.11
N LEU A 151 15.81 11.85 -3.29
CA LEU A 151 16.88 10.88 -3.54
C LEU A 151 17.37 10.88 -5.00
N ASN A 152 16.98 11.87 -5.80
CA ASN A 152 17.37 12.04 -7.20
C ASN A 152 16.87 10.94 -8.16
N VAL A 153 15.88 10.12 -7.76
CA VAL A 153 15.26 9.10 -8.63
C VAL A 153 14.21 9.77 -9.53
N ASN A 154 14.30 9.58 -10.84
CA ASN A 154 13.39 10.18 -11.82
C ASN A 154 12.27 9.21 -12.19
N ILE A 155 11.08 9.40 -11.62
CA ILE A 155 9.93 8.51 -11.83
C ILE A 155 8.79 9.28 -12.49
N VAL A 156 8.23 8.71 -13.55
CA VAL A 156 6.98 9.16 -14.16
C VAL A 156 5.87 8.16 -13.81
N LEU A 157 4.86 8.63 -13.08
CA LEU A 157 3.72 7.83 -12.67
C LEU A 157 2.57 7.97 -13.67
N HIS A 158 2.11 6.85 -14.20
CA HIS A 158 0.97 6.74 -15.10
C HIS A 158 -0.16 6.01 -14.37
N THR A 159 -1.27 6.70 -14.10
CA THR A 159 -2.39 6.11 -13.33
C THR A 159 -3.54 5.67 -14.22
N PHE A 160 -4.06 4.47 -13.96
CA PHE A 160 -5.14 3.88 -14.74
C PHE A 160 -6.26 3.41 -13.81
N ASP A 161 -7.48 3.90 -14.06
CA ASP A 161 -8.67 3.41 -13.37
C ASP A 161 -9.12 2.07 -13.94
N THR A 162 -9.02 1.04 -13.11
CA THR A 162 -9.47 -0.32 -13.44
C THR A 162 -10.95 -0.53 -13.19
N ASN A 163 -11.62 0.34 -12.42
CA ASN A 163 -13.02 0.19 -11.98
C ASN A 163 -13.32 -1.17 -11.29
N ASN A 164 -12.26 -1.88 -10.89
CA ASN A 164 -12.31 -3.29 -10.54
C ASN A 164 -13.03 -4.19 -11.59
N ASP A 165 -12.99 -3.81 -12.86
CA ASP A 165 -13.70 -4.44 -13.96
C ASP A 165 -12.74 -5.14 -14.92
N THR A 166 -13.04 -6.39 -15.28
CA THR A 166 -12.15 -7.19 -16.15
C THR A 166 -12.06 -6.65 -17.57
N ASN A 167 -13.16 -6.11 -18.11
CA ASN A 167 -13.19 -5.54 -19.47
C ASN A 167 -12.42 -4.23 -19.52
N LYS A 168 -12.55 -3.37 -18.50
CA LYS A 168 -11.75 -2.13 -18.40
C LYS A 168 -10.26 -2.45 -18.34
N VAL A 169 -9.86 -3.47 -17.57
CA VAL A 169 -8.45 -3.93 -17.52
C VAL A 169 -7.99 -4.49 -18.86
N LEU A 170 -8.82 -5.29 -19.55
CA LEU A 170 -8.50 -5.78 -20.90
C LEU A 170 -8.30 -4.63 -21.89
N ASN A 171 -9.14 -3.59 -21.83
CA ASN A 171 -9.03 -2.40 -22.67
C ASN A 171 -7.74 -1.61 -22.39
N ILE A 172 -7.34 -1.47 -21.11
CA ILE A 172 -6.07 -0.84 -20.75
C ILE A 172 -4.90 -1.64 -21.36
N VAL A 173 -4.91 -2.97 -21.21
CA VAL A 173 -3.86 -3.85 -21.75
C VAL A 173 -3.81 -3.83 -23.27
N SER A 174 -4.95 -3.86 -23.96
CA SER A 174 -5.02 -3.87 -25.43
C SER A 174 -4.71 -2.51 -26.06
N SER A 175 -4.86 -1.41 -25.31
CA SER A 175 -4.56 -0.05 -25.79
C SER A 175 -3.08 0.22 -26.12
N GLY A 176 -2.17 -0.65 -25.69
CA GLY A 176 -0.72 -0.46 -25.85
C GLY A 176 -0.09 0.56 -24.89
N LYS A 177 -0.88 1.23 -24.05
CA LYS A 177 -0.38 2.23 -23.08
C LYS A 177 0.63 1.66 -22.08
N LEU A 178 0.55 0.35 -21.79
CA LEU A 178 1.46 -0.33 -20.86
C LEU A 178 2.77 -0.80 -21.50
N GLU A 179 2.91 -0.72 -22.83
CA GLU A 179 4.08 -1.26 -23.54
C GLU A 179 5.38 -0.53 -23.18
N LYS A 180 5.30 0.79 -22.95
CA LYS A 180 6.45 1.65 -22.60
C LYS A 180 6.78 1.66 -21.09
N MET A 181 6.00 0.95 -20.28
CA MET A 181 6.18 0.96 -18.82
C MET A 181 7.28 -0.02 -18.41
N ASP A 182 8.11 0.38 -17.45
CA ASP A 182 9.13 -0.46 -16.84
C ASP A 182 8.52 -1.30 -15.70
N TYR A 183 7.64 -0.67 -14.92
CA TYR A 183 6.96 -1.27 -13.78
C TYR A 183 5.44 -1.17 -13.93
N ILE A 184 4.73 -2.23 -13.52
CA ILE A 184 3.28 -2.23 -13.43
C ILE A 184 2.89 -2.62 -12.00
N VAL A 185 2.30 -1.69 -11.26
CA VAL A 185 1.80 -1.89 -9.89
C VAL A 185 0.30 -2.10 -9.92
N GLY A 186 -0.16 -3.24 -9.42
CA GLY A 186 -1.56 -3.66 -9.49
C GLY A 186 -1.93 -4.25 -10.86
N PRO A 187 -3.21 -4.53 -11.14
CA PRO A 187 -4.42 -4.26 -10.33
C PRO A 187 -4.48 -4.91 -8.95
N LEU A 188 -5.32 -4.36 -8.06
CA LEU A 188 -5.44 -4.84 -6.68
C LEU A 188 -6.04 -6.22 -6.50
N ARG A 189 -6.95 -6.67 -7.40
CA ARG A 189 -7.63 -7.98 -7.30
C ARG A 189 -6.96 -9.02 -8.18
N ALA A 190 -6.78 -10.23 -7.65
CA ALA A 190 -6.12 -11.34 -8.33
C ALA A 190 -6.65 -11.63 -9.74
N LYS A 191 -7.99 -11.61 -9.94
CA LYS A 191 -8.60 -11.83 -11.27
C LYS A 191 -8.12 -10.80 -12.30
N ASN A 192 -8.09 -9.52 -11.92
CA ASN A 192 -7.65 -8.42 -12.78
C ASN A 192 -6.13 -8.42 -12.96
N PHE A 193 -5.38 -8.74 -11.91
CA PHE A 193 -3.92 -8.88 -11.98
C PHE A 193 -3.48 -10.00 -12.93
N ASN A 194 -4.22 -11.11 -12.96
CA ASN A 194 -3.96 -12.21 -13.88
C ASN A 194 -4.05 -11.80 -15.35
N ILE A 195 -4.95 -10.87 -15.71
CA ILE A 195 -5.07 -10.35 -17.08
C ILE A 195 -3.78 -9.63 -17.49
N VAL A 196 -3.25 -8.78 -16.61
CA VAL A 196 -1.97 -8.09 -16.84
C VAL A 196 -0.82 -9.09 -16.94
N CYS A 197 -0.80 -10.11 -16.07
CA CYS A 197 0.22 -11.15 -16.09
C CYS A 197 0.20 -11.98 -17.37
N GLN A 198 -0.97 -12.27 -17.95
CA GLN A 198 -1.07 -13.02 -19.21
C GLN A 198 -0.32 -12.32 -20.35
N LYS A 199 -0.35 -10.98 -20.40
CA LYS A 199 0.36 -10.19 -21.40
C LYS A 199 1.82 -9.95 -21.04
N TYR A 200 2.10 -9.52 -19.81
CA TYR A 200 3.42 -8.98 -19.44
C TYR A 200 4.22 -9.86 -18.47
N GLY A 201 3.65 -10.96 -17.98
CA GLY A 201 4.24 -11.78 -16.92
C GLY A 201 5.53 -12.52 -17.29
N ASN A 202 5.89 -12.56 -18.58
CA ASN A 202 7.18 -13.09 -19.06
C ASN A 202 7.98 -12.04 -19.85
N SER A 203 7.61 -10.77 -19.75
CA SER A 203 8.36 -9.66 -20.35
C SER A 203 9.53 -9.22 -19.46
N ASN A 204 10.29 -8.23 -19.91
CA ASN A 204 11.37 -7.62 -19.11
C ASN A 204 10.85 -6.60 -18.07
N LYS A 205 9.54 -6.38 -18.00
CA LYS A 205 8.90 -5.49 -17.02
C LYS A 205 8.92 -6.11 -15.62
N ILE A 206 8.70 -5.29 -14.60
CA ILE A 206 8.46 -5.76 -13.23
C ILE A 206 6.99 -5.55 -12.88
N LEU A 207 6.27 -6.63 -12.58
CA LEU A 207 4.85 -6.61 -12.23
C LEU A 207 4.70 -6.78 -10.72
N ILE A 208 4.29 -5.73 -10.01
CA ILE A 208 4.14 -5.75 -8.55
C ILE A 208 2.68 -5.98 -8.21
N ASN A 209 2.38 -7.08 -7.52
CA ASN A 209 1.07 -7.30 -6.91
C ASN A 209 1.10 -6.79 -5.45
N PRO A 210 0.45 -5.66 -5.16
CA PRO A 210 0.60 -4.99 -3.88
C PRO A 210 -0.24 -5.58 -2.75
N LEU A 211 -1.47 -6.04 -3.01
CA LEU A 211 -2.45 -6.32 -1.95
C LEU A 211 -3.17 -7.67 -2.07
N SER A 212 -3.18 -8.31 -3.24
CA SER A 212 -3.93 -9.56 -3.43
C SER A 212 -3.18 -10.79 -2.93
N ARG A 213 -3.92 -11.70 -2.29
CA ARG A 213 -3.53 -13.12 -2.20
C ARG A 213 -3.72 -13.72 -3.58
N ILE A 214 -2.65 -13.71 -4.38
CA ILE A 214 -2.71 -14.35 -5.69
C ILE A 214 -2.76 -15.86 -5.50
N ALA A 215 -3.79 -16.47 -6.10
CA ALA A 215 -3.94 -17.92 -6.19
C ALA A 215 -2.83 -18.54 -7.06
N ASN A 216 -2.70 -19.86 -6.99
CA ASN A 216 -1.63 -20.73 -7.50
C ASN A 216 -1.07 -20.49 -8.93
N ASP A 217 -1.64 -19.61 -9.75
CA ASP A 217 -1.35 -19.44 -11.18
C ASP A 217 -0.17 -18.53 -11.52
N VAL A 218 0.32 -17.72 -10.58
CA VAL A 218 1.41 -16.76 -10.85
C VAL A 218 2.80 -17.35 -10.60
N LYS A 219 2.85 -18.60 -10.11
CA LYS A 219 4.06 -19.43 -10.10
C LYS A 219 4.69 -19.61 -11.49
N LYS A 220 4.00 -19.24 -12.58
CA LYS A 220 4.50 -19.36 -13.96
C LYS A 220 5.06 -18.08 -14.57
N TYR A 221 4.81 -16.92 -13.96
CA TYR A 221 5.17 -15.62 -14.54
C TYR A 221 6.44 -15.06 -13.90
N LYS A 222 7.53 -15.01 -14.66
CA LYS A 222 8.87 -14.64 -14.18
C LYS A 222 9.01 -13.17 -13.77
N ALA A 223 8.17 -12.31 -14.31
CA ALA A 223 8.21 -10.87 -14.08
C ALA A 223 7.48 -10.41 -12.80
N VAL A 224 6.73 -11.31 -12.14
CA VAL A 224 5.87 -10.91 -11.03
C VAL A 224 6.62 -10.88 -9.70
N TYR A 225 6.38 -9.83 -8.92
CA TYR A 225 6.74 -9.69 -7.52
C TYR A 225 5.47 -9.59 -6.68
N GLN A 226 5.27 -10.55 -5.78
CA GLN A 226 4.13 -10.60 -4.89
C GLN A 226 4.50 -10.12 -3.49
N ILE A 227 3.87 -9.02 -3.06
CA ILE A 227 4.12 -8.42 -1.74
C ILE A 227 3.47 -9.20 -0.61
N TYR A 228 2.22 -9.65 -0.79
CA TYR A 228 1.51 -10.38 0.25
C TYR A 228 2.05 -11.82 0.35
N PRO A 229 2.60 -12.26 1.51
CA PRO A 229 3.20 -13.59 1.64
C PRO A 229 2.21 -14.72 1.39
N ARG A 230 2.70 -15.81 0.75
CA ARG A 230 1.90 -17.02 0.56
C ARG A 230 1.69 -17.75 1.87
N ILE A 231 0.59 -18.48 1.99
CA ILE A 231 0.28 -19.28 3.18
C ILE A 231 1.38 -20.31 3.42
N GLU A 232 1.90 -20.96 2.39
CA GLU A 232 2.96 -21.97 2.55
C GLU A 232 4.27 -21.39 3.08
N ASP A 233 4.58 -20.13 2.76
CA ASP A 233 5.77 -19.46 3.27
C ASP A 233 5.54 -18.97 4.71
N GLN A 234 4.32 -18.52 5.04
CA GLN A 234 3.90 -18.22 6.43
C GLN A 234 4.02 -19.45 7.33
N LEU A 235 3.47 -20.59 6.91
CA LEU A 235 3.54 -21.85 7.68
C LEU A 235 4.99 -22.29 7.90
N ARG A 236 5.87 -22.10 6.90
CA ARG A 236 7.29 -22.39 7.05
C ARG A 236 7.95 -21.50 8.09
N GLU A 237 7.64 -20.20 8.09
CA GLU A 237 8.21 -19.26 9.05
C GLU A 237 7.73 -19.53 10.47
N ILE A 238 6.43 -19.85 10.64
CA ILE A 238 5.86 -20.32 11.90
C ILE A 238 6.60 -21.56 12.42
N VAL A 239 6.80 -22.58 11.58
CA VAL A 239 7.49 -23.81 11.99
C VAL A 239 8.94 -23.54 12.40
N LYS A 240 9.67 -22.69 11.67
CA LYS A 240 11.03 -22.29 12.08
C LYS A 240 11.06 -21.60 13.43
N PHE A 241 10.11 -20.69 13.68
CA PHE A 241 10.02 -20.00 14.95
C PHE A 241 9.73 -20.97 16.10
N ILE A 242 8.78 -21.90 15.87
CA ILE A 242 8.44 -22.95 16.83
C ILE A 242 9.64 -23.85 17.12
N ASP A 243 10.37 -24.29 16.11
CA ASP A 243 11.57 -25.12 16.27
C ASP A 243 12.68 -24.42 17.07
N ARG A 244 12.81 -23.10 16.90
CA ARG A 244 13.77 -22.29 17.66
C ARG A 244 13.36 -22.15 19.13
N LYS A 245 12.10 -21.82 19.41
CA LYS A 245 11.62 -21.38 20.74
C LYS A 245 10.97 -22.48 21.57
N TYR A 246 10.28 -23.43 20.94
CA TYR A 246 9.43 -24.43 21.60
C TYR A 246 9.81 -25.87 21.22
N LYS A 247 11.10 -26.20 21.36
CA LYS A 247 11.62 -27.55 21.11
C LYS A 247 10.91 -28.60 21.98
N ASN A 248 10.71 -29.80 21.43
CA ASN A 248 10.16 -30.94 22.17
C ASN A 248 8.81 -30.65 22.84
N LYS A 249 7.97 -29.78 22.25
CA LYS A 249 6.60 -29.52 22.71
C LYS A 249 5.60 -30.25 21.84
N ARG A 250 4.43 -30.55 22.41
CA ARG A 250 3.27 -31.10 21.70
C ARG A 250 2.71 -30.06 20.74
N ILE A 251 2.40 -30.47 19.52
CA ILE A 251 1.78 -29.63 18.49
C ILE A 251 0.41 -30.20 18.13
N LEU A 252 -0.60 -29.36 18.24
CA LEU A 252 -1.97 -29.64 17.85
C LEU A 252 -2.35 -28.76 16.65
N ILE A 253 -2.69 -29.37 15.52
CA ILE A 253 -3.14 -28.68 14.32
C ILE A 253 -4.68 -28.76 14.27
N LEU A 254 -5.36 -27.62 14.27
CA LEU A 254 -6.82 -27.54 14.15
C LEU A 254 -7.19 -26.94 12.79
N HIS A 255 -8.06 -27.60 12.05
CA HIS A 255 -8.37 -27.20 10.68
C HIS A 255 -9.80 -27.56 10.26
N GLN A 256 -10.26 -26.95 9.18
CA GLN A 256 -11.48 -27.36 8.47
C GLN A 256 -11.16 -28.39 7.37
N TYR A 257 -12.21 -29.04 6.85
CA TYR A 257 -12.08 -30.09 5.82
C TYR A 257 -11.32 -29.61 4.56
N ASP A 258 -11.57 -28.38 4.11
CA ASP A 258 -10.95 -27.80 2.91
C ASP A 258 -9.49 -27.35 3.09
N GLU A 259 -8.96 -27.45 4.32
CA GLU A 259 -7.63 -26.98 4.69
C GLU A 259 -6.58 -28.11 4.80
N VAL A 260 -6.96 -29.35 4.44
CA VAL A 260 -6.09 -30.54 4.53
C VAL A 260 -4.76 -30.37 3.78
N THR A 261 -4.74 -29.58 2.70
CA THR A 261 -3.49 -29.28 1.96
C THR A 261 -2.48 -28.52 2.82
N TYR A 262 -2.93 -27.58 3.66
CA TYR A 262 -2.09 -26.84 4.59
C TYR A 262 -1.64 -27.73 5.76
N VAL A 263 -2.51 -28.60 6.26
CA VAL A 263 -2.18 -29.59 7.30
C VAL A 263 -1.07 -30.53 6.81
N ASN A 264 -1.18 -31.07 5.60
CA ASN A 264 -0.15 -31.93 5.02
C ASN A 264 1.17 -31.19 4.84
N SER A 265 1.12 -29.90 4.47
CA SER A 265 2.31 -29.05 4.40
C SER A 265 2.97 -28.87 5.77
N LEU A 266 2.18 -28.57 6.81
CA LEU A 266 2.65 -28.47 8.20
C LEU A 266 3.27 -29.77 8.68
N LYS A 267 2.59 -30.91 8.53
CA LYS A 267 3.11 -32.23 8.93
C LYS A 267 4.48 -32.52 8.29
N ARG A 268 4.65 -32.23 7.00
CA ARG A 268 5.93 -32.39 6.29
C ARG A 268 7.02 -31.43 6.77
N LEU A 269 6.64 -30.22 7.17
CA LEU A 269 7.59 -29.25 7.74
C LEU A 269 8.03 -29.71 9.13
N LEU A 270 7.07 -30.09 9.98
CA LEU A 270 7.29 -30.52 11.36
C LEU A 270 8.00 -31.86 11.48
N SER A 271 7.82 -32.79 10.53
CA SER A 271 8.47 -34.11 10.56
C SER A 271 9.99 -34.05 10.38
N LYS A 272 10.53 -32.89 10.00
CA LYS A 272 11.98 -32.67 9.84
C LYS A 272 12.64 -32.18 11.14
N ASN A 273 11.87 -32.08 12.21
CA ASN A 273 12.22 -31.41 13.45
C ASN A 273 11.92 -32.32 14.65
N ASN A 274 12.52 -32.00 15.80
CA ASN A 274 12.39 -32.80 17.01
C ASN A 274 11.21 -32.30 17.85
N PHE A 275 10.00 -32.80 17.55
CA PHE A 275 8.79 -32.54 18.34
C PHE A 275 8.31 -33.82 19.01
N ASN A 276 7.79 -33.71 20.25
CA ASN A 276 7.34 -34.87 21.01
C ASN A 276 6.15 -35.58 20.36
N GLU A 277 5.22 -34.78 19.84
CA GLU A 277 3.97 -35.27 19.28
C GLU A 277 3.38 -34.22 18.34
N VAL A 278 2.92 -34.62 17.16
CA VAL A 278 2.24 -33.77 16.18
C VAL A 278 0.92 -34.41 15.80
N ILE A 279 -0.19 -33.83 16.28
CA ILE A 279 -1.54 -34.33 16.00
C ILE A 279 -2.32 -33.29 15.18
N SER A 280 -3.18 -33.76 14.28
CA SER A 280 -4.12 -32.91 13.54
C SER A 280 -5.55 -33.36 13.77
N HIS A 281 -6.45 -32.42 14.00
CA HIS A 281 -7.88 -32.66 14.12
C HIS A 281 -8.69 -31.76 13.18
N GLU A 282 -9.56 -32.39 12.41
CA GLU A 282 -10.59 -31.70 11.64
C GLU A 282 -11.73 -31.29 12.58
N ILE A 283 -12.01 -29.99 12.67
CA ILE A 283 -13.01 -29.43 13.57
C ILE A 283 -14.33 -29.21 12.82
N LYS A 284 -15.32 -30.05 13.13
CA LYS A 284 -16.70 -29.93 12.62
C LYS A 284 -17.56 -29.04 13.50
N TYR A 285 -17.38 -29.16 14.81
CA TYR A 285 -18.09 -28.38 15.83
C TYR A 285 -17.07 -27.66 16.68
N THR A 286 -17.32 -26.37 16.91
CA THR A 286 -16.36 -25.51 17.62
C THR A 286 -16.65 -25.42 19.10
N HIS A 287 -17.76 -25.97 19.60
CA HIS A 287 -18.12 -25.93 21.02
C HIS A 287 -17.06 -26.57 21.91
N VAL A 288 -16.87 -26.02 23.11
CA VAL A 288 -15.86 -26.44 24.10
C VAL A 288 -15.86 -27.96 24.33
N ASP A 289 -17.04 -28.54 24.55
CA ASP A 289 -17.16 -29.98 24.84
C ASP A 289 -16.82 -30.86 23.63
N SER A 290 -16.89 -30.33 22.41
CA SER A 290 -16.50 -31.06 21.19
C SER A 290 -14.98 -31.10 20.98
N ILE A 291 -14.22 -30.21 21.63
CA ILE A 291 -12.78 -30.09 21.44
C ILE A 291 -11.96 -30.45 22.68
N ARG A 292 -12.59 -30.47 23.87
CA ARG A 292 -11.93 -30.64 25.17
C ARG A 292 -10.97 -31.83 25.22
N ASP A 293 -11.40 -32.99 24.75
CA ASP A 293 -10.64 -34.25 24.85
C ASP A 293 -9.38 -34.29 23.96
N ILE A 294 -9.26 -33.35 23.02
CA ILE A 294 -8.11 -33.23 22.11
C ILE A 294 -6.95 -32.46 22.78
N PHE A 295 -7.24 -31.68 23.82
CA PHE A 295 -6.30 -30.76 24.47
C PHE A 295 -5.57 -31.44 25.62
N SER A 296 -4.29 -31.08 25.78
CA SER A 296 -3.44 -31.44 26.91
C SER A 296 -3.19 -30.21 27.79
N PRO A 297 -2.66 -30.37 29.03
CA PRO A 297 -2.38 -29.24 29.92
C PRO A 297 -1.51 -28.15 29.29
N PHE A 298 -0.57 -28.52 28.41
CA PHE A 298 0.22 -27.58 27.62
C PHE A 298 0.40 -28.06 26.17
N GLN A 299 0.17 -27.17 25.19
CA GLN A 299 0.54 -27.42 23.79
C GLN A 299 0.77 -26.15 22.97
N ILE A 300 1.34 -26.34 21.79
CA ILE A 300 1.30 -25.37 20.70
C ILE A 300 0.11 -25.70 19.80
N VAL A 301 -0.72 -24.71 19.50
CA VAL A 301 -1.87 -24.87 18.61
C VAL A 301 -1.60 -24.15 17.28
N LEU A 302 -1.64 -24.88 16.17
CA LEU A 302 -1.51 -24.34 14.82
C LEU A 302 -2.88 -24.31 14.14
N ILE A 303 -3.33 -23.14 13.69
CA ILE A 303 -4.60 -22.99 12.99
C ILE A 303 -4.34 -22.38 11.61
N PRO A 304 -4.13 -23.20 10.55
CA PRO A 304 -3.79 -22.72 9.21
C PRO A 304 -5.02 -22.21 8.44
N SER A 305 -5.93 -21.51 9.12
CA SER A 305 -7.21 -21.08 8.56
C SER A 305 -7.27 -19.61 8.19
N THR A 306 -7.96 -19.31 7.10
CA THR A 306 -8.30 -17.94 6.71
C THR A 306 -9.80 -17.63 6.84
N ASN A 307 -10.58 -18.59 7.36
CA ASN A 307 -12.00 -18.43 7.62
C ASN A 307 -12.20 -17.68 8.95
N LYS A 308 -12.56 -16.39 8.85
CA LYS A 308 -12.77 -15.49 10.00
C LYS A 308 -13.74 -16.05 11.04
N ALA A 309 -14.85 -16.65 10.59
CA ALA A 309 -15.87 -17.18 11.49
C ALA A 309 -15.40 -18.44 12.23
N PHE A 310 -14.70 -19.33 11.53
CA PHE A 310 -14.11 -20.53 12.14
C PHE A 310 -13.06 -20.16 13.17
N VAL A 311 -12.12 -19.28 12.80
CA VAL A 311 -11.03 -18.83 13.68
C VAL A 311 -11.57 -18.24 14.98
N SER A 312 -12.52 -17.30 14.89
CA SER A 312 -13.11 -16.66 16.06
C SER A 312 -13.75 -17.69 17.01
N LYS A 313 -14.59 -18.60 16.47
CA LYS A 313 -15.25 -19.62 17.29
C LYS A 313 -14.29 -20.60 17.95
N VAL A 314 -13.24 -21.02 17.23
CA VAL A 314 -12.24 -21.93 17.78
C VAL A 314 -11.43 -21.23 18.87
N LEU A 315 -10.96 -20.00 18.66
CA LEU A 315 -10.18 -19.28 19.68
C LEU A 315 -10.96 -19.10 20.98
N SER A 316 -12.22 -18.65 20.90
CA SER A 316 -13.07 -18.51 22.09
C SER A 316 -13.29 -19.84 22.79
N SER A 317 -13.35 -20.94 22.05
CA SER A 317 -13.54 -22.25 22.65
C SER A 317 -12.26 -22.79 23.29
N ILE A 318 -11.09 -22.51 22.69
CA ILE A 318 -9.79 -22.83 23.30
C ILE A 318 -9.63 -22.05 24.60
N ARG A 319 -10.08 -20.78 24.65
CA ARG A 319 -10.01 -19.98 25.88
C ARG A 319 -10.73 -20.63 27.05
N CYS A 320 -11.93 -21.14 26.80
CA CYS A 320 -12.76 -21.73 27.85
C CYS A 320 -12.22 -23.08 28.36
N LEU A 321 -11.12 -23.60 27.80
CA LEU A 321 -10.49 -24.83 28.27
C LEU A 321 -9.49 -24.53 29.40
N ASP A 322 -9.46 -25.42 30.38
CA ASP A 322 -8.44 -25.44 31.43
C ASP A 322 -7.13 -26.02 30.87
N SER A 323 -6.51 -25.31 29.94
CA SER A 323 -5.26 -25.69 29.28
C SER A 323 -4.43 -24.47 28.89
N THR A 324 -3.11 -24.60 28.96
CA THR A 324 -2.20 -23.58 28.43
C THR A 324 -1.93 -23.83 26.95
N SER A 325 -2.29 -22.89 26.11
CA SER A 325 -2.07 -22.98 24.66
C SER A 325 -1.25 -21.79 24.17
N VAL A 326 -0.24 -22.06 23.34
CA VAL A 326 0.42 -21.02 22.53
C VAL A 326 -0.09 -21.15 21.11
N VAL A 327 -0.84 -20.17 20.63
CA VAL A 327 -1.55 -20.26 19.34
C VAL A 327 -0.74 -19.61 18.23
N PHE A 328 -0.69 -20.23 17.07
CA PHE A 328 -0.16 -19.64 15.84
C PHE A 328 -1.22 -19.61 14.75
N GLY A 329 -1.43 -18.41 14.19
CA GLY A 329 -2.37 -18.14 13.11
C GLY A 329 -1.69 -17.63 11.84
N LEU A 330 -2.50 -17.14 10.90
CA LEU A 330 -2.02 -16.59 9.62
C LEU A 330 -2.07 -15.05 9.60
N ASN A 331 -1.29 -14.43 8.72
CA ASN A 331 -1.25 -12.97 8.50
C ASN A 331 -2.64 -12.33 8.23
N SER A 332 -3.65 -13.10 7.80
CA SER A 332 -5.02 -12.55 7.66
C SER A 332 -5.62 -12.07 8.96
N TRP A 333 -5.26 -12.68 10.08
CA TRP A 333 -5.97 -12.51 11.34
C TRP A 333 -5.82 -11.10 11.90
N VAL A 334 -4.74 -10.40 11.53
CA VAL A 334 -4.53 -8.96 11.81
C VAL A 334 -5.68 -8.09 11.29
N LYS A 335 -6.46 -8.57 10.32
CA LYS A 335 -7.59 -7.84 9.73
C LYS A 335 -8.95 -8.26 10.31
N TYR A 336 -8.98 -9.20 11.26
CA TYR A 336 -10.23 -9.66 11.84
C TYR A 336 -10.62 -8.74 13.00
N ASP A 337 -11.59 -7.88 12.74
CA ASP A 337 -12.18 -6.93 13.70
C ASP A 337 -12.99 -7.58 14.84
N ASN A 338 -13.23 -8.90 14.78
CA ASN A 338 -14.11 -9.62 15.70
C ASN A 338 -13.34 -10.52 16.67
N LEU A 339 -12.01 -10.40 16.73
CA LEU A 339 -11.19 -11.11 17.68
C LEU A 339 -11.01 -10.23 18.92
N ASP A 340 -11.33 -10.79 20.09
CA ASP A 340 -11.14 -10.13 21.37
C ASP A 340 -9.64 -10.09 21.70
N ILE A 341 -9.09 -8.92 22.07
CA ILE A 341 -7.64 -8.75 22.27
C ILE A 341 -7.17 -9.41 23.55
N ASP A 342 -7.97 -9.40 24.62
CA ASP A 342 -7.69 -10.18 25.83
C ASP A 342 -7.60 -11.66 25.45
N ASP A 343 -8.46 -12.08 24.50
CA ASP A 343 -8.35 -13.41 23.94
C ASP A 343 -7.03 -13.72 23.23
N LEU A 344 -6.51 -12.77 22.48
CA LEU A 344 -5.26 -12.98 21.76
C LEU A 344 -4.05 -13.01 22.70
N MET A 345 -4.09 -12.21 23.78
CA MET A 345 -3.02 -12.14 24.78
C MET A 345 -2.95 -13.41 25.64
N GLU A 346 -4.07 -13.88 26.19
CA GLU A 346 -4.08 -15.06 27.06
C GLU A 346 -3.70 -16.35 26.30
N LEU A 347 -4.07 -16.45 25.02
CA LEU A 347 -3.65 -17.56 24.15
C LEU A 347 -2.23 -17.40 23.59
N ASN A 348 -1.55 -16.32 23.95
CA ASN A 348 -0.24 -15.94 23.45
C ASN A 348 -0.18 -16.11 21.93
N LEU A 349 -1.11 -15.45 21.22
CA LEU A 349 -1.25 -15.60 19.77
C LEU A 349 -0.03 -15.04 19.04
N HIS A 350 0.56 -15.86 18.18
CA HIS A 350 1.66 -15.51 17.29
C HIS A 350 1.19 -15.47 15.83
N LEU A 351 1.54 -14.41 15.11
CA LEU A 351 1.17 -14.20 13.70
C LEU A 351 2.40 -13.82 12.86
N PRO A 352 2.60 -14.41 11.67
CA PRO A 352 3.62 -13.97 10.72
C PRO A 352 3.13 -12.75 9.95
N ILE A 353 3.47 -11.55 10.41
CA ILE A 353 2.92 -10.31 9.86
C ILE A 353 3.95 -9.68 8.92
N SER A 354 3.51 -9.42 7.69
CA SER A 354 4.30 -8.71 6.69
C SER A 354 3.85 -7.26 6.60
N ASN A 355 4.82 -6.36 6.49
CA ASN A 355 4.60 -4.93 6.32
C ASN A 355 3.76 -4.31 7.45
N GLN A 356 4.06 -4.70 8.69
CA GLN A 356 3.53 -4.06 9.88
C GLN A 356 4.32 -2.78 10.15
N LEU A 357 3.60 -1.68 10.37
CA LEU A 357 4.21 -0.44 10.83
C LEU A 357 4.71 -0.62 12.27
N ASN A 358 5.95 -0.19 12.51
CA ASN A 358 6.65 -0.25 13.78
C ASN A 358 7.08 1.15 14.21
N TYR A 359 6.46 1.68 15.26
CA TYR A 359 6.70 3.02 15.78
C TYR A 359 8.14 3.26 16.28
N PHE A 360 8.94 2.21 16.45
CA PHE A 360 10.34 2.31 16.87
C PHE A 360 11.33 2.27 15.70
N GLN A 361 10.90 1.96 14.49
CA GLN A 361 11.78 1.96 13.32
C GLN A 361 11.88 3.36 12.70
N GLU A 362 13.10 3.79 12.40
CA GLU A 362 13.35 5.12 11.83
C GLU A 362 12.59 5.35 10.51
N PHE A 363 12.60 4.36 9.62
CA PHE A 363 11.86 4.40 8.35
C PHE A 363 10.36 4.68 8.56
N ASP A 364 9.74 4.00 9.53
CA ASP A 364 8.32 4.12 9.83
C ASP A 364 7.99 5.46 10.51
N GLN A 365 8.84 5.91 11.43
CA GLN A 365 8.72 7.24 12.04
C GLN A 365 8.81 8.36 11.00
N GLN A 366 9.70 8.21 10.01
CA GLN A 366 9.82 9.17 8.91
C GLN A 366 8.54 9.20 8.07
N PHE A 367 7.97 8.04 7.75
CA PHE A 367 6.68 7.95 7.06
C PHE A 367 5.56 8.63 7.86
N ILE A 368 5.41 8.32 9.15
CA ILE A 368 4.36 8.89 10.02
C ILE A 368 4.47 10.42 10.04
N LYS A 369 5.66 10.95 10.34
CA LYS A 369 5.91 12.40 10.37
C LYS A 369 5.62 13.06 9.03
N LEU A 370 6.01 12.42 7.92
CA LEU A 370 5.75 12.92 6.58
C LEU A 370 4.24 12.95 6.27
N PHE A 371 3.52 11.89 6.65
CA PHE A 371 2.08 11.79 6.44
C PHE A 371 1.32 12.85 7.25
N GLU A 372 1.57 12.93 8.55
CA GLU A 372 0.95 13.90 9.47
C GLU A 372 1.21 15.33 9.03
N LYS A 373 2.46 15.65 8.65
CA LYS A 373 2.81 16.98 8.15
C LYS A 373 2.08 17.35 6.86
N THR A 374 1.82 16.36 5.99
CA THR A 374 1.24 16.61 4.67
C THR A 374 -0.29 16.68 4.73
N TYR A 375 -0.93 15.81 5.52
CA TYR A 375 -2.39 15.64 5.52
C TYR A 375 -3.07 16.05 6.83
N LEU A 376 -2.31 16.43 7.87
CA LEU A 376 -2.82 16.86 9.18
C LEU A 376 -3.76 15.82 9.83
N THR A 377 -3.50 14.55 9.56
CA THR A 377 -4.29 13.42 10.05
C THR A 377 -3.42 12.17 10.12
N ASN A 378 -3.97 11.11 10.72
CA ASN A 378 -3.30 9.82 10.84
C ASN A 378 -3.31 9.07 9.51
N HIS A 379 -2.28 8.25 9.31
CA HIS A 379 -2.13 7.44 8.12
C HIS A 379 -3.15 6.29 8.08
N THR A 380 -3.46 5.82 6.88
CA THR A 380 -4.20 4.56 6.69
C THR A 380 -3.25 3.42 6.36
N LYS A 381 -3.68 2.18 6.62
CA LYS A 381 -2.90 0.96 6.35
C LYS A 381 -2.41 0.88 4.89
N TYR A 382 -3.23 1.29 3.93
CA TYR A 382 -2.89 1.17 2.51
C TYR A 382 -1.90 2.25 2.06
N SER A 383 -1.90 3.43 2.68
CA SER A 383 -0.90 4.47 2.42
C SER A 383 0.49 4.01 2.87
N TYR A 384 0.61 3.41 4.06
CA TYR A 384 1.88 2.85 4.50
C TYR A 384 2.37 1.73 3.57
N ASN A 385 1.49 0.79 3.22
CA ASN A 385 1.84 -0.29 2.28
C ASN A 385 2.37 0.25 0.94
N ALA A 386 1.69 1.22 0.35
CA ALA A 386 2.12 1.82 -0.90
C ALA A 386 3.48 2.52 -0.77
N TYR A 387 3.67 3.28 0.31
CA TYR A 387 4.92 3.98 0.59
C TYR A 387 6.08 2.98 0.70
N SER A 388 5.94 1.94 1.53
CA SER A 388 6.95 0.89 1.71
C SER A 388 7.26 0.14 0.41
N ILE A 389 6.25 -0.19 -0.41
CA ILE A 389 6.46 -0.83 -1.73
C ILE A 389 7.31 0.07 -2.62
N MET A 390 6.95 1.34 -2.76
CA MET A 390 7.67 2.27 -3.63
C MET A 390 9.11 2.50 -3.13
N MET A 391 9.30 2.71 -1.83
CA MET A 391 10.63 2.89 -1.23
C MET A 391 11.51 1.65 -1.39
N HIS A 392 10.93 0.44 -1.34
CA HIS A 392 11.68 -0.78 -1.55
C HIS A 392 12.18 -0.97 -2.99
N PHE A 393 11.31 -0.71 -3.98
CA PHE A 393 11.65 -0.97 -5.39
C PHE A 393 12.49 0.14 -6.00
N PHE A 394 12.33 1.38 -5.54
CA PHE A 394 12.92 2.55 -6.19
C PHE A 394 13.87 3.34 -5.28
N GLY A 395 13.85 3.08 -3.96
CA GLY A 395 14.72 3.71 -2.98
C GLY A 395 15.87 2.81 -2.53
N ASN A 396 16.53 3.22 -1.45
CA ASN A 396 17.64 2.47 -0.86
C ASN A 396 17.17 1.45 0.19
N ASP A 397 15.90 1.53 0.63
CA ASP A 397 15.37 0.72 1.73
C ASP A 397 15.14 -0.75 1.33
N LYS A 398 15.60 -1.68 2.17
CA LYS A 398 15.44 -3.13 1.94
C LYS A 398 14.36 -3.73 2.84
N LEU A 399 13.12 -3.25 2.66
CA LEU A 399 11.96 -3.63 3.48
C LEU A 399 11.44 -5.04 3.19
N TYR A 400 11.56 -5.53 1.95
CA TYR A 400 11.14 -6.87 1.57
C TYR A 400 12.33 -7.73 1.14
N SER A 401 12.23 -9.02 1.44
CA SER A 401 13.11 -10.06 0.92
C SER A 401 12.31 -10.91 -0.04
N PHE A 402 12.86 -11.21 -1.20
CA PHE A 402 12.16 -11.97 -2.22
C PHE A 402 12.81 -13.32 -2.49
N LYS A 403 11.98 -14.36 -2.51
CA LYS A 403 12.37 -15.69 -2.98
C LYS A 403 11.82 -15.94 -4.37
N LYS A 404 12.69 -16.34 -5.29
CA LYS A 404 12.29 -16.79 -6.62
C LYS A 404 11.63 -18.17 -6.55
N LEU A 405 10.50 -18.33 -7.22
CA LEU A 405 9.80 -19.60 -7.34
C LEU A 405 10.37 -20.41 -8.50
N LEU A 406 10.31 -21.74 -8.39
CA LEU A 406 10.67 -22.64 -9.48
C LEU A 406 9.76 -22.35 -10.69
N ASN A 407 10.37 -21.93 -11.81
CA ASN A 407 9.69 -21.52 -13.05
C ASN A 407 8.75 -20.30 -12.93
N GLY A 408 8.92 -19.48 -11.89
CA GLY A 408 8.02 -18.37 -11.59
C GLY A 408 8.69 -17.06 -11.23
N GLY A 409 7.85 -16.16 -10.73
CA GLY A 409 8.25 -14.87 -10.20
C GLY A 409 8.78 -14.96 -8.76
N TYR A 410 8.63 -13.86 -8.05
CA TYR A 410 9.21 -13.59 -6.75
C TYR A 410 8.11 -13.43 -5.71
N VAL A 411 8.30 -14.02 -4.53
CA VAL A 411 7.38 -13.90 -3.40
C VAL A 411 8.10 -13.30 -2.20
N ASN A 412 7.45 -12.34 -1.55
CA ASN A 412 7.96 -11.75 -0.33
C ASN A 412 8.05 -12.81 0.78
N THR A 413 9.21 -12.84 1.44
CA THR A 413 9.51 -13.71 2.58
C THR A 413 9.73 -12.94 3.88
N THR A 414 9.68 -11.61 3.87
CA THR A 414 9.74 -10.79 5.09
C THR A 414 8.39 -10.83 5.81
N MET A 415 8.31 -11.67 6.85
CA MET A 415 7.13 -11.80 7.71
C MET A 415 7.55 -12.15 9.14
N PRO A 416 8.08 -11.18 9.91
CA PRO A 416 8.41 -11.43 11.32
C PRO A 416 7.20 -11.97 12.08
N ILE A 417 7.47 -12.78 13.12
CA ILE A 417 6.43 -13.25 14.03
C ILE A 417 6.16 -12.16 15.05
N TYR A 418 4.89 -11.81 15.22
CA TYR A 418 4.42 -10.87 16.23
C TYR A 418 3.48 -11.57 17.20
N ASN A 419 3.41 -11.08 18.43
CA ASN A 419 2.41 -11.46 19.41
C ASN A 419 1.81 -10.21 20.07
N TYR A 420 0.65 -10.38 20.71
CA TYR A 420 0.04 -9.31 21.48
C TYR A 420 0.63 -9.27 22.89
N TYR A 421 1.01 -8.07 23.33
CA TYR A 421 1.47 -7.78 24.68
C TYR A 421 1.00 -6.38 25.05
N ASP A 422 0.28 -6.27 26.17
CA ASP A 422 -0.28 -4.99 26.64
C ASP A 422 -1.09 -4.28 25.55
N TYR A 423 -2.01 -5.01 24.92
CA TYR A 423 -2.88 -4.55 23.82
C TYR A 423 -2.16 -4.13 22.53
N ASP A 424 -0.83 -4.18 22.50
CA ASP A 424 -0.02 -3.84 21.35
C ASP A 424 0.55 -5.09 20.67
N LEU A 425 0.71 -4.98 19.35
CA LEU A 425 1.31 -6.02 18.54
C LEU A 425 2.82 -5.77 18.45
N ILE A 426 3.60 -6.60 19.15
CA ILE A 426 5.05 -6.47 19.25
C ILE A 426 5.76 -7.63 18.56
N LEU A 427 7.03 -7.41 18.20
CA LEU A 427 7.86 -8.47 17.61
C LEU A 427 8.08 -9.58 18.64
N ALA A 428 7.76 -10.82 18.28
CA ALA A 428 7.96 -11.96 19.14
C ALA A 428 9.43 -12.37 19.14
N GLU A 429 10.03 -12.44 20.33
CA GLU A 429 11.44 -12.83 20.53
C GLU A 429 11.65 -14.35 20.53
#